data_AF-A0A933VBD0-F1
#
_entry.id   AF-A0A933VBD0-F1
#
_cell.length_a   1.000
_cell.length_b   1.000
_cell.length_c   1.000
_cell.angle_alpha   90.00
_cell.angle_beta   90.00
_cell.angle_gamma   90.00
#
_symmetry.space_group_name_H-M   'P 1'
#
loop_
_entity.id
_entity.type
_entity.pdbx_description
1 polymer ?
#
loop_
_entity_poly.entity_id
_entity_poly.type
_entity_poly.pdbx_seq_one_letter_code
_entity_poly.pdbx_strand_id
1 'polypeptide(L)'
;MKRNLLTTTFLILIVGLIGCTSAPATPVPTPVQSKDPGSSVVSAEGVVAPFQRASLAFKIGGRVTEVKVKEGDTVKAGDVIAALDSTLLQKQVQQAEATLHVTQRQLAQLKAGASSAERQAAKDALTAARAAYDKVKAGPSKEQIAQLKATLDNTQATVRQAQAAYDRIGGDANFLGGAAPERLVLQQAYNNLVAAQAAYTEAASHPTDSELKQAAAAVTQAESAVARLDPTPEAIALAEAQVAQVQSALEIAKASVQDATLTAPFAGTIAQISINLGDFASPGAPVIIIGDLSNLRIETTDLSEVDVAKVKIGQPVKITLDALPNQAFAGTVSRIAPLANEARGDKVFRVWIDLKEGVDAGLRWGMAVSVEINVEK
;
A
#
# COMPACT_ATOMS: atom_id res chain seq x y z
N MET A 1 -33.55 -42.60 -26.31
CA MET A 1 -34.11 -43.88 -25.83
C MET A 1 -35.41 -43.62 -25.10
N LYS A 2 -36.51 -44.20 -25.62
CA LYS A 2 -37.71 -44.74 -24.94
C LYS A 2 -38.25 -44.09 -23.64
N ARG A 3 -39.38 -43.38 -23.79
CA ARG A 3 -40.74 -43.64 -23.25
C ARG A 3 -40.89 -44.54 -22.00
N ASN A 4 -41.64 -44.06 -20.99
CA ASN A 4 -42.89 -44.66 -20.40
C ASN A 4 -43.20 -44.00 -19.03
N LEU A 5 -44.35 -43.36 -18.77
CA LEU A 5 -45.73 -43.85 -18.62
C LEU A 5 -45.94 -44.60 -17.28
N LEU A 6 -46.71 -44.02 -16.33
CA LEU A 6 -47.66 -44.77 -15.51
C LEU A 6 -48.74 -43.86 -14.88
N THR A 7 -49.96 -44.13 -15.29
CA THR A 7 -51.27 -43.65 -14.81
C THR A 7 -51.73 -44.46 -13.60
N THR A 8 -52.45 -43.87 -12.63
CA THR A 8 -53.46 -44.64 -11.85
C THR A 8 -54.60 -43.74 -11.39
N THR A 9 -55.79 -44.10 -11.87
CA THR A 9 -57.12 -43.58 -11.60
C THR A 9 -57.68 -44.21 -10.31
N PHE A 10 -58.42 -43.46 -9.49
CA PHE A 10 -59.44 -44.05 -8.61
C PHE A 10 -60.74 -43.22 -8.67
N LEU A 11 -61.80 -43.94 -9.01
CA LEU A 11 -63.20 -43.55 -9.12
C LEU A 11 -63.93 -44.12 -7.88
N ILE A 12 -64.97 -43.45 -7.38
CA ILE A 12 -66.27 -44.02 -6.90
C ILE A 12 -66.96 -43.05 -5.90
N LEU A 13 -67.93 -42.31 -6.45
CA LEU A 13 -69.36 -42.20 -6.10
C LEU A 13 -69.87 -42.83 -4.76
N ILE A 14 -70.62 -42.08 -3.94
CA ILE A 14 -72.07 -42.31 -3.62
C ILE A 14 -72.57 -41.40 -2.46
N VAL A 15 -73.80 -40.96 -2.70
CA VAL A 15 -74.73 -40.09 -1.97
C VAL A 15 -75.17 -40.62 -0.61
N GLY A 16 -75.43 -39.70 0.33
CA GLY A 16 -76.19 -39.96 1.57
C GLY A 16 -76.77 -38.68 2.17
N LEU A 17 -77.97 -38.30 1.73
CA LEU A 17 -78.85 -37.33 2.37
C LEU A 17 -79.47 -37.94 3.63
N ILE A 18 -79.31 -37.30 4.80
CA ILE A 18 -80.29 -37.33 5.89
C ILE A 18 -80.36 -35.93 6.50
N GLY A 19 -81.51 -35.30 6.35
CA GLY A 19 -81.88 -34.10 7.08
C GLY A 19 -82.29 -34.43 8.51
N CYS A 20 -81.90 -33.58 9.45
CA CYS A 20 -82.61 -33.41 10.71
C CYS A 20 -82.73 -31.92 10.99
N THR A 21 -83.97 -31.46 10.85
CA THR A 21 -84.50 -30.17 11.23
C THR A 21 -84.41 -29.96 12.74
N SER A 22 -83.74 -28.91 13.19
CA SER A 22 -83.91 -28.34 14.52
C SER A 22 -83.95 -26.82 14.44
N ALA A 23 -84.82 -26.23 15.26
CA ALA A 23 -85.41 -24.90 15.12
C ALA A 23 -84.40 -23.73 15.12
N PRO A 24 -84.70 -22.61 14.44
CA PRO A 24 -83.92 -21.39 14.57
C PRO A 24 -84.13 -20.78 15.97
N ALA A 25 -83.07 -20.76 16.77
CA ALA A 25 -82.99 -19.89 17.95
C ALA A 25 -82.97 -18.43 17.47
N THR A 26 -83.84 -17.61 18.04
CA THR A 26 -83.81 -16.15 17.92
C THR A 26 -82.42 -15.63 18.26
N PRO A 27 -81.75 -14.87 17.38
CA PRO A 27 -80.53 -14.18 17.76
C PRO A 27 -80.87 -13.12 18.81
N VAL A 28 -80.31 -13.29 20.01
CA VAL A 28 -80.20 -12.21 20.99
C VAL A 28 -79.41 -11.08 20.31
N PRO A 29 -79.87 -9.82 20.31
CA PRO A 29 -79.07 -8.74 19.76
C PRO A 29 -77.80 -8.60 20.61
N THR A 30 -76.67 -8.98 20.03
CA THR A 30 -75.34 -8.63 20.52
C THR A 30 -75.29 -7.10 20.64
N PRO A 31 -74.81 -6.51 21.75
CA PRO A 31 -74.53 -5.09 21.80
C PRO A 31 -73.57 -4.77 20.66
N VAL A 32 -74.02 -3.94 19.73
CA VAL A 32 -73.20 -3.42 18.63
C VAL A 32 -72.10 -2.60 19.29
N GLN A 33 -70.87 -3.14 19.33
CA GLN A 33 -69.71 -2.29 19.58
C GLN A 33 -69.68 -1.25 18.47
N SER A 34 -69.84 0.01 18.87
CA SER A 34 -69.70 1.16 18.00
C SER A 34 -68.27 1.18 17.44
N LYS A 35 -68.10 0.72 16.19
CA LYS A 35 -66.95 1.14 15.38
C LYS A 35 -67.09 2.64 15.15
N ASP A 36 -66.12 3.38 15.66
CA ASP A 36 -65.93 4.80 15.37
C ASP A 36 -65.85 5.00 13.83
N PRO A 37 -66.77 5.77 13.21
CA PRO A 37 -66.79 5.93 11.77
C PRO A 37 -65.84 7.07 11.36
N GLY A 38 -64.57 6.74 11.07
CA GLY A 38 -63.64 7.75 10.55
C GLY A 38 -62.28 7.28 10.05
N SER A 39 -61.67 6.26 10.66
CA SER A 39 -60.31 5.82 10.31
C SER A 39 -60.33 4.45 9.62
N SER A 40 -59.87 4.38 8.38
CA SER A 40 -59.44 3.10 7.81
C SER A 40 -58.16 2.67 8.53
N VAL A 41 -58.20 1.50 9.17
CA VAL A 41 -57.04 0.94 9.87
C VAL A 41 -56.51 -0.22 9.04
N VAL A 42 -55.21 -0.18 8.76
CA VAL A 42 -54.48 -1.30 8.16
C VAL A 42 -53.78 -2.05 9.29
N SER A 43 -54.09 -3.33 9.45
CA SER A 43 -53.47 -4.19 10.46
C SER A 43 -52.38 -5.06 9.83
N ALA A 44 -51.26 -5.23 10.53
CA ALA A 44 -50.17 -6.11 10.15
C ALA A 44 -49.50 -6.73 11.38
N GLU A 45 -48.89 -7.90 11.21
CA GLU A 45 -47.93 -8.47 12.13
C GLU A 45 -46.52 -7.89 11.87
N GLY A 46 -45.74 -7.79 12.94
CA GLY A 46 -44.36 -7.38 12.87
C GLY A 46 -43.52 -7.97 13.99
N VAL A 47 -42.23 -7.64 13.94
CA VAL A 47 -41.26 -8.05 14.96
C VAL A 47 -40.49 -6.85 15.48
N VAL A 48 -40.17 -6.87 16.77
CA VAL A 48 -39.21 -5.93 17.36
C VAL A 48 -37.82 -6.25 16.85
N ALA A 49 -37.16 -5.28 16.24
CA ALA A 49 -35.79 -5.40 15.73
C ALA A 49 -34.94 -4.20 16.16
N PRO A 50 -33.64 -4.37 16.39
CA PRO A 50 -32.74 -3.26 16.63
C PRO A 50 -32.56 -2.42 15.36
N PHE A 51 -32.32 -1.13 15.54
CA PHE A 51 -32.07 -0.21 14.44
C PHE A 51 -30.84 -0.61 13.62
N GLN A 52 -29.77 -1.04 14.31
CA GLN A 52 -28.56 -1.62 13.73
C GLN A 52 -28.37 -3.04 14.22
N ARG A 53 -28.06 -3.96 13.30
CA ARG A 53 -27.62 -5.33 13.61
C ARG A 53 -26.56 -5.79 12.64
N ALA A 54 -25.68 -6.67 13.11
CA ALA A 54 -24.69 -7.33 12.28
C ALA A 54 -24.50 -8.78 12.71
N SER A 55 -24.28 -9.63 11.70
CA SER A 55 -23.79 -11.00 11.88
C SER A 55 -22.28 -10.97 11.66
N LEU A 56 -21.54 -11.21 12.74
CA LEU A 56 -20.08 -11.15 12.75
C LEU A 56 -19.51 -12.54 12.43
N ALA A 57 -18.52 -12.57 11.57
CA ALA A 57 -17.82 -13.77 11.12
C ALA A 57 -16.33 -13.49 11.03
N PHE A 58 -15.51 -14.52 11.28
CA PHE A 58 -14.09 -14.43 10.99
C PHE A 58 -13.85 -14.41 9.48
N LYS A 59 -12.87 -13.63 9.03
CA LYS A 59 -12.49 -13.58 7.61
C LYS A 59 -11.58 -14.74 7.21
N ILE A 60 -10.86 -15.31 8.18
CA ILE A 60 -10.00 -16.48 8.01
C ILE A 60 -10.49 -17.63 8.89
N GLY A 61 -10.05 -18.85 8.56
CA GLY A 61 -10.39 -20.05 9.32
C GLY A 61 -9.33 -20.34 10.37
N GLY A 62 -9.75 -20.89 11.51
CA GLY A 62 -8.82 -21.22 12.59
C GLY A 62 -9.50 -21.73 13.84
N ARG A 63 -8.69 -22.21 14.78
CA ARG A 63 -9.18 -22.65 16.10
C ARG A 63 -9.34 -21.45 17.01
N VAL A 64 -10.46 -21.38 17.72
CA VAL A 64 -10.77 -20.32 18.67
C VAL A 64 -9.97 -20.53 19.95
N THR A 65 -9.23 -19.51 20.36
CA THR A 65 -8.42 -19.51 21.57
C THR A 65 -9.01 -18.62 22.66
N GLU A 66 -9.93 -17.72 22.31
CA GLU A 66 -10.54 -16.81 23.27
C GLU A 66 -11.92 -16.35 22.81
N VAL A 67 -12.86 -16.29 23.75
CA VAL A 67 -14.16 -15.62 23.62
C VAL A 67 -14.32 -14.72 24.85
N LYS A 68 -14.35 -13.40 24.64
CA LYS A 68 -14.28 -12.38 25.72
C LYS A 68 -15.64 -11.89 26.20
N VAL A 69 -16.71 -12.31 25.55
CA VAL A 69 -18.07 -11.84 25.82
C VAL A 69 -19.01 -13.01 26.07
N LYS A 70 -20.16 -12.69 26.65
CA LYS A 70 -21.30 -13.58 26.83
C LYS A 70 -22.54 -12.97 26.17
N GLU A 71 -23.54 -13.81 25.93
CA GLU A 71 -24.85 -13.33 25.49
C GLU A 71 -25.44 -12.37 26.53
N GLY A 72 -25.93 -11.22 26.06
CA GLY A 72 -26.41 -10.12 26.89
C GLY A 72 -25.36 -9.09 27.26
N ASP A 73 -24.06 -9.33 27.02
CA ASP A 73 -23.02 -8.33 27.29
C ASP A 73 -23.12 -7.15 26.31
N THR A 74 -22.88 -5.94 26.82
CA THR A 74 -22.77 -4.72 26.01
C THR A 74 -21.31 -4.47 25.64
N VAL A 75 -21.06 -4.19 24.36
CA VAL A 75 -19.74 -3.90 23.81
C VAL A 75 -19.73 -2.55 23.09
N LYS A 76 -18.55 -1.93 22.99
CA LYS A 76 -18.31 -0.71 22.22
C LYS A 76 -17.73 -1.05 20.86
N ALA A 77 -17.82 -0.11 19.92
CA ALA A 77 -17.15 -0.23 18.63
C ALA A 77 -15.63 -0.44 18.82
N GLY A 78 -15.08 -1.46 18.17
CA GLY A 78 -13.67 -1.84 18.25
C GLY A 78 -13.32 -2.84 19.35
N ASP A 79 -14.25 -3.15 20.27
CA ASP A 79 -13.98 -4.13 21.32
C ASP A 79 -13.71 -5.52 20.72
N VAL A 80 -12.69 -6.21 21.24
CA VAL A 80 -12.34 -7.57 20.82
C VAL A 80 -13.32 -8.55 21.44
N ILE A 81 -14.04 -9.26 20.60
CA ILE A 81 -15.10 -10.19 21.01
C ILE A 81 -14.56 -11.62 21.11
N ALA A 82 -13.80 -12.05 20.09
CA ALA A 82 -13.23 -13.39 20.02
C ALA A 82 -11.93 -13.38 19.23
N ALA A 83 -11.06 -14.36 19.47
CA ALA A 83 -9.79 -14.50 18.79
C ALA A 83 -9.49 -15.95 18.38
N LEU A 84 -8.85 -16.09 17.22
CA LEU A 84 -8.30 -17.35 16.72
C LEU A 84 -6.84 -17.52 17.16
N ASP A 85 -6.33 -18.75 17.08
CA ASP A 85 -4.89 -19.01 17.19
C ASP A 85 -4.13 -18.26 16.10
N SER A 86 -3.38 -17.25 16.51
CA SER A 86 -2.57 -16.40 15.64
C SER A 86 -1.07 -16.62 15.82
N THR A 87 -0.65 -17.67 16.54
CA THR A 87 0.77 -17.92 16.84
C THR A 87 1.64 -17.97 15.58
N LEU A 88 1.20 -18.70 14.55
CA LEU A 88 1.89 -18.76 13.25
C LEU A 88 1.89 -17.40 12.54
N LEU A 89 0.77 -16.69 12.55
CA LEU A 89 0.63 -15.38 11.89
C LEU A 89 1.55 -14.34 12.55
N GLN A 90 1.66 -14.35 13.87
CA GLN A 90 2.60 -13.51 14.62
C GLN A 90 4.06 -13.84 14.27
N LYS A 91 4.39 -15.12 14.07
CA LYS A 91 5.73 -15.52 13.61
C LYS A 91 6.02 -15.03 12.19
N GLN A 92 5.03 -15.03 11.31
CA GLN A 92 5.16 -14.44 9.97
C GLN A 92 5.38 -12.92 10.03
N VAL A 93 4.69 -12.21 10.94
CA VAL A 93 4.96 -10.78 11.18
C VAL A 93 6.41 -10.59 11.63
N GLN A 94 6.88 -11.35 12.62
CA GLN A 94 8.28 -11.26 13.09
C GLN A 94 9.30 -11.50 11.96
N GLN A 95 9.03 -12.47 11.08
CA GLN A 95 9.88 -12.75 9.92
C GLN A 95 9.87 -11.59 8.90
N ALA A 96 8.70 -11.02 8.62
CA ALA A 96 8.57 -9.89 7.71
C ALA A 96 9.25 -8.63 8.27
N GLU A 97 9.14 -8.38 9.59
CA GLU A 97 9.83 -7.27 10.26
C GLU A 97 11.35 -7.42 10.20
N ALA A 98 11.87 -8.63 10.44
CA ALA A 98 13.30 -8.91 10.32
C ALA A 98 13.80 -8.70 8.88
N THR A 99 13.01 -9.12 7.89
CA THR A 99 13.34 -8.92 6.47
C THR A 99 13.34 -7.43 6.13
N LEU A 100 12.35 -6.66 6.58
CA LEU A 100 12.30 -5.21 6.40
C LEU A 100 13.53 -4.54 7.00
N HIS A 101 13.91 -4.93 8.22
CA HIS A 101 15.09 -4.39 8.88
C HIS A 101 16.37 -4.67 8.08
N VAL A 102 16.58 -5.90 7.59
CA VAL A 102 17.74 -6.23 6.74
C VAL A 102 17.75 -5.40 5.46
N THR A 103 16.62 -5.29 4.76
CA THR A 103 16.52 -4.51 3.51
C THR A 103 16.76 -3.02 3.74
N GLN A 104 16.26 -2.46 4.85
CA GLN A 104 16.54 -1.08 5.25
C GLN A 104 18.02 -0.85 5.54
N ARG A 105 18.70 -1.82 6.17
CA ARG A 105 20.16 -1.76 6.39
C ARG A 105 20.94 -1.82 5.08
N GLN A 106 20.50 -2.62 4.11
CA GLN A 106 21.09 -2.66 2.77
C GLN A 106 20.93 -1.31 2.05
N LEU A 107 19.74 -0.69 2.12
CA LEU A 107 19.53 0.65 1.58
C LEU A 107 20.42 1.70 2.27
N ALA A 108 20.53 1.64 3.60
CA ALA A 108 21.39 2.55 4.35
C ALA A 108 22.86 2.38 4.00
N GLN A 109 23.34 1.14 3.84
CA GLN A 109 24.70 0.85 3.40
C GLN A 109 24.94 1.34 1.97
N LEU A 110 23.98 1.14 1.06
CA LEU A 110 24.07 1.67 -0.30
C LEU A 110 24.17 3.20 -0.29
N LYS A 111 23.27 3.87 0.44
CA LYS A 111 23.25 5.34 0.58
C LYS A 111 24.51 5.91 1.25
N ALA A 112 25.13 5.17 2.18
CA ALA A 112 26.38 5.59 2.79
C ALA A 112 27.53 5.67 1.75
N GLY A 113 27.45 4.84 0.70
CA GLY A 113 28.41 4.80 -0.39
C GLY A 113 29.82 4.44 0.10
N ALA A 114 30.83 4.96 -0.59
CA ALA A 114 32.21 4.81 -0.19
C ALA A 114 32.48 5.40 1.22
N SER A 115 33.37 4.77 1.98
CA SER A 115 33.81 5.27 3.28
C SER A 115 34.46 6.66 3.16
N SER A 116 34.56 7.38 4.29
CA SER A 116 35.27 8.67 4.32
C SER A 116 36.73 8.52 3.89
N ALA A 117 37.39 7.41 4.26
CA ALA A 117 38.76 7.10 3.87
C ALA A 117 38.90 6.87 2.36
N GLU A 118 38.01 6.08 1.75
CA GLU A 118 38.01 5.86 0.29
C GLU A 118 37.73 7.15 -0.49
N ARG A 119 36.78 7.96 -0.01
CA ARG A 119 36.50 9.29 -0.58
C ARG A 119 37.70 10.21 -0.52
N GLN A 120 38.41 10.21 0.61
CA GLN A 120 39.60 11.03 0.75
C GLN A 120 40.72 10.56 -0.19
N ALA A 121 41.00 9.26 -0.23
CA ALA A 121 42.03 8.70 -1.10
C ALA A 121 41.77 9.00 -2.59
N ALA A 122 40.52 8.92 -3.05
CA ALA A 122 40.16 9.27 -4.42
C ALA A 122 40.30 10.76 -4.73
N LYS A 123 39.94 11.64 -3.78
CA LYS A 123 40.14 13.10 -3.90
C LYS A 123 41.62 13.47 -3.90
N ASP A 124 42.43 12.80 -3.09
CA ASP A 124 43.87 12.98 -3.05
C ASP A 124 44.51 12.52 -4.37
N ALA A 125 44.07 11.38 -4.92
CA ALA A 125 44.50 10.91 -6.23
C ALA A 125 44.13 11.90 -7.35
N LEU A 126 42.93 12.48 -7.32
CA LEU A 126 42.53 13.53 -8.26
C LEU A 126 43.40 14.79 -8.12
N THR A 127 43.69 15.19 -6.88
CA THR A 127 44.55 16.35 -6.61
C THR A 127 45.97 16.11 -7.14
N ALA A 128 46.53 14.93 -6.91
CA ALA A 128 47.84 14.53 -7.44
C ALA A 128 47.84 14.49 -8.98
N ALA A 129 46.79 13.95 -9.61
CA ALA A 129 46.67 13.91 -11.07
C ALA A 129 46.61 15.33 -11.67
N ARG A 130 45.86 16.24 -11.03
CA ARG A 130 45.78 17.66 -11.45
C ARG A 130 47.12 18.36 -11.29
N ALA A 131 47.81 18.16 -10.16
CA ALA A 131 49.14 18.72 -9.95
C ALA A 131 50.17 18.20 -10.98
N ALA A 132 50.09 16.92 -11.36
CA ALA A 132 50.91 16.34 -12.41
C ALA A 132 50.60 16.97 -13.78
N TYR A 133 49.32 17.17 -14.12
CA TYR A 133 48.91 17.88 -15.32
C TYR A 133 49.42 19.31 -15.36
N ASP A 134 49.29 20.06 -14.26
CA ASP A 134 49.78 21.44 -14.17
C ASP A 134 51.30 21.51 -14.33
N LYS A 135 52.04 20.54 -13.78
CA LYS A 135 53.49 20.42 -13.97
C LYS A 135 53.88 20.15 -15.43
N VAL A 136 53.17 19.24 -16.11
CA VAL A 136 53.41 18.97 -17.54
C VAL A 136 53.07 20.21 -18.36
N LYS A 137 51.94 20.86 -18.09
CA LYS A 137 51.49 22.08 -18.76
C LYS A 137 52.44 23.26 -18.56
N ALA A 138 53.08 23.37 -17.40
CA ALA A 138 54.07 24.41 -17.15
C ALA A 138 55.32 24.25 -18.05
N GLY A 139 55.62 23.03 -18.49
CA GLY A 139 56.77 22.75 -19.35
C GLY A 139 58.12 23.04 -18.68
N PRO A 140 59.21 23.12 -19.46
CA PRO A 140 60.52 23.50 -18.95
C PRO A 140 60.54 24.93 -18.43
N SER A 141 61.29 25.18 -17.36
CA SER A 141 61.40 26.52 -16.77
C SER A 141 62.02 27.52 -17.76
N LYS A 142 61.61 28.78 -17.66
CA LYS A 142 62.18 29.86 -18.48
C LYS A 142 63.69 29.97 -18.27
N GLU A 143 64.15 29.73 -17.04
CA GLU A 143 65.56 29.72 -16.65
C GLU A 143 66.32 28.60 -17.36
N GLN A 144 65.75 27.39 -17.43
CA GLN A 144 66.35 26.25 -18.13
C GLN A 144 66.46 26.50 -19.64
N ILE A 145 65.40 27.03 -20.26
CA ILE A 145 65.42 27.40 -21.68
C ILE A 145 66.47 28.50 -21.93
N ALA A 146 66.57 29.50 -21.04
CA ALA A 146 67.56 30.56 -21.14
C ALA A 146 69.00 30.04 -21.00
N GLN A 147 69.25 29.08 -20.10
CA GLN A 147 70.57 28.43 -19.95
C GLN A 147 70.97 27.63 -21.20
N LEU A 148 70.05 26.85 -21.77
CA LEU A 148 70.28 26.11 -23.01
C LEU A 148 70.54 27.05 -24.18
N LYS A 149 69.79 28.16 -24.25
CA LYS A 149 70.04 29.22 -25.24
C LYS A 149 71.42 29.87 -25.06
N ALA A 150 71.82 30.21 -23.84
CA ALA A 150 73.14 30.77 -23.58
C ALA A 150 74.27 29.78 -23.94
N THR A 151 74.05 28.47 -23.71
CA THR A 151 74.99 27.41 -24.11
C THR A 151 75.09 27.29 -25.62
N LEU A 152 73.97 27.39 -26.33
CA LEU A 152 73.91 27.45 -27.78
C LEU A 152 74.68 28.66 -28.33
N ASP A 153 74.44 29.85 -27.77
CA ASP A 153 75.13 31.08 -28.18
C ASP A 153 76.66 30.99 -27.95
N ASN A 154 77.09 30.38 -26.85
CA ASN A 154 78.50 30.15 -26.53
C ASN A 154 79.16 29.13 -27.48
N THR A 155 78.51 27.99 -27.73
CA THR A 155 79.03 27.00 -28.68
C THR A 155 79.09 27.57 -30.10
N GLN A 156 78.13 28.42 -30.49
CA GLN A 156 78.18 29.15 -31.76
C GLN A 156 79.37 30.13 -31.82
N ALA A 157 79.67 30.85 -30.74
CA ALA A 157 80.86 31.69 -30.65
C ALA A 157 82.15 30.87 -30.74
N THR A 158 82.20 29.68 -30.13
CA THR A 158 83.33 28.75 -30.19
C THR A 158 83.57 28.24 -31.62
N VAL A 159 82.51 27.90 -32.36
CA VAL A 159 82.61 27.54 -33.78
C VAL A 159 83.20 28.70 -34.59
N ARG A 160 82.75 29.94 -34.37
CA ARG A 160 83.32 31.12 -35.06
C ARG A 160 84.81 31.31 -34.76
N GLN A 161 85.23 31.08 -33.51
CA GLN A 161 86.64 31.17 -33.12
C GLN A 161 87.48 30.05 -33.76
N ALA A 162 87.00 28.81 -33.71
CA ALA A 162 87.68 27.67 -34.32
C ALA A 162 87.79 27.83 -35.85
N GLN A 163 86.74 28.34 -36.51
CA GLN A 163 86.76 28.63 -37.94
C GLN A 163 87.79 29.71 -38.27
N ALA A 164 87.80 30.83 -37.54
CA ALA A 164 88.78 31.89 -37.76
C ALA A 164 90.23 31.42 -37.53
N ALA A 165 90.47 30.50 -36.60
CA ALA A 165 91.78 29.89 -36.39
C ALA A 165 92.17 28.96 -37.56
N TYR A 166 91.23 28.17 -38.08
CA TYR A 166 91.40 27.33 -39.26
C TYR A 166 91.69 28.17 -40.53
N ASP A 167 90.98 29.29 -40.70
CA ASP A 167 91.16 30.18 -41.85
C ASP A 167 92.52 30.88 -41.84
N ARG A 168 93.03 31.27 -40.65
CA ARG A 168 94.35 31.93 -40.49
C ARG A 168 95.53 31.09 -40.98
N ILE A 169 95.42 29.76 -40.90
CA ILE A 169 96.49 28.83 -41.32
C ILE A 169 96.38 28.41 -42.80
N GLY A 170 95.55 29.12 -43.58
CA GLY A 170 95.36 28.90 -45.01
C GLY A 170 94.23 27.95 -45.38
N GLY A 171 93.45 27.47 -44.39
CA GLY A 171 92.32 26.56 -44.61
C GLY A 171 92.68 25.33 -45.45
N ASP A 172 91.78 24.94 -46.35
CA ASP A 172 91.97 23.78 -47.23
C ASP A 172 93.06 23.97 -48.30
N ALA A 173 93.55 25.21 -48.51
CA ALA A 173 94.56 25.53 -49.51
C ALA A 173 95.99 25.17 -49.06
N ASN A 174 96.21 24.91 -47.77
CA ASN A 174 97.51 24.51 -47.22
C ASN A 174 97.71 22.98 -47.28
N PHE A 175 97.85 22.45 -48.51
CA PHE A 175 97.87 21.00 -48.82
C PHE A 175 99.11 20.25 -48.28
N LEU A 176 100.22 20.93 -47.98
CA LEU A 176 101.52 20.30 -47.70
C LEU A 176 101.99 20.38 -46.22
N GLY A 177 101.27 21.04 -45.32
CA GLY A 177 101.71 21.12 -43.92
C GLY A 177 100.72 21.69 -42.92
N GLY A 178 100.24 20.85 -42.00
CA GLY A 178 99.97 21.28 -40.63
C GLY A 178 98.52 21.50 -40.18
N ALA A 179 97.51 21.58 -41.05
CA ALA A 179 96.12 21.90 -40.62
C ALA A 179 95.35 20.76 -39.93
N ALA A 180 96.00 19.64 -39.59
CA ALA A 180 95.35 18.47 -39.00
C ALA A 180 94.72 18.72 -37.60
N PRO A 181 95.38 19.42 -36.65
CA PRO A 181 94.81 19.66 -35.33
C PRO A 181 93.71 20.72 -35.34
N GLU A 182 93.85 21.83 -36.06
CA GLU A 182 92.83 22.90 -36.11
C GLU A 182 91.55 22.44 -36.81
N ARG A 183 91.65 21.58 -37.85
CA ARG A 183 90.48 20.95 -38.49
C ARG A 183 89.71 20.06 -37.53
N LEU A 184 90.41 19.29 -36.70
CA LEU A 184 89.78 18.44 -35.69
C LEU A 184 89.07 19.28 -34.63
N VAL A 185 89.68 20.39 -34.20
CA VAL A 185 89.08 21.34 -33.25
C VAL A 185 87.82 21.99 -33.83
N LEU A 186 87.84 22.41 -35.10
CA LEU A 186 86.68 22.93 -35.80
C LEU A 186 85.55 21.88 -35.92
N GLN A 187 85.90 20.64 -36.27
CA GLN A 187 84.94 19.53 -36.32
C GLN A 187 84.30 19.27 -34.95
N GLN A 188 85.09 19.26 -33.87
CA GLN A 188 84.59 19.12 -32.51
C GLN A 188 83.67 20.29 -32.11
N ALA A 189 84.03 21.52 -32.46
CA ALA A 189 83.19 22.70 -32.19
C ALA A 189 81.83 22.60 -32.92
N TYR A 190 81.82 22.14 -34.17
CA TYR A 190 80.58 21.93 -34.93
C TYR A 190 79.69 20.85 -34.31
N ASN A 191 80.28 19.72 -33.91
CA ASN A 191 79.54 18.65 -33.23
C ASN A 191 78.91 19.14 -31.91
N ASN A 192 79.63 19.98 -31.15
CA ASN A 192 79.11 20.58 -29.92
C ASN A 192 77.97 21.57 -30.19
N LEU A 193 78.05 22.34 -31.27
CA LEU A 193 76.96 23.24 -31.69
C LEU A 193 75.70 22.44 -32.06
N VAL A 194 75.83 21.37 -32.85
CA VAL A 194 74.70 20.52 -33.23
C VAL A 194 74.05 19.88 -31.99
N ALA A 195 74.87 19.41 -31.04
CA ALA A 195 74.38 18.87 -29.78
C ALA A 195 73.65 19.94 -28.93
N ALA A 196 74.19 21.15 -28.83
CA ALA A 196 73.57 22.25 -28.11
C ALA A 196 72.25 22.71 -28.78
N GLN A 197 72.20 22.74 -30.11
CA GLN A 197 71.01 23.06 -30.88
C GLN A 197 69.91 22.02 -30.65
N ALA A 198 70.26 20.72 -30.71
CA ALA A 198 69.32 19.63 -30.46
C ALA A 198 68.72 19.74 -29.04
N ALA A 199 69.55 19.95 -28.02
CA ALA A 199 69.13 20.10 -26.63
C ALA A 199 68.19 21.31 -26.42
N TYR A 200 68.48 22.46 -27.05
CA TYR A 200 67.60 23.63 -26.99
C TYR A 200 66.25 23.37 -27.69
N THR A 201 66.27 22.78 -28.89
CA THR A 201 65.03 22.51 -29.64
C THR A 201 64.16 21.46 -28.99
N GLU A 202 64.77 20.43 -28.39
CA GLU A 202 64.06 19.40 -27.63
C GLU A 202 63.37 20.04 -26.43
N ALA A 203 64.09 20.77 -25.58
CA ALA A 203 63.51 21.48 -24.44
C ALA A 203 62.43 22.49 -24.87
N ALA A 204 62.65 23.24 -25.95
CA ALA A 204 61.67 24.20 -26.46
C ALA A 204 60.41 23.54 -27.06
N SER A 205 60.45 22.24 -27.40
CA SER A 205 59.33 21.49 -27.95
C SER A 205 58.40 20.86 -26.90
N HIS A 206 58.80 20.89 -25.63
CA HIS A 206 57.99 20.43 -24.51
C HIS A 206 57.14 21.55 -23.90
N PRO A 207 55.92 21.24 -23.41
CA PRO A 207 55.29 19.93 -23.44
C PRO A 207 54.71 19.61 -24.82
N THR A 208 54.80 18.35 -25.22
CA THR A 208 54.18 17.85 -26.45
C THR A 208 52.68 17.61 -26.24
N ASP A 209 51.90 17.66 -27.32
CA ASP A 209 50.47 17.31 -27.29
C ASP A 209 50.22 15.91 -26.71
N SER A 210 51.14 14.97 -26.92
CA SER A 210 51.06 13.62 -26.38
C SER A 210 51.17 13.61 -24.86
N GLU A 211 52.13 14.35 -24.28
CA GLU A 211 52.32 14.46 -22.83
C GLU A 211 51.12 15.14 -22.17
N LEU A 212 50.58 16.21 -22.77
CA LEU A 212 49.38 16.87 -22.30
C LEU A 212 48.15 15.95 -22.34
N LYS A 213 47.98 15.18 -23.42
CA LYS A 213 46.88 14.20 -23.53
C LYS A 213 47.00 13.08 -22.51
N GLN A 214 48.21 12.57 -22.26
CA GLN A 214 48.45 11.54 -21.24
C GLN A 214 48.12 12.07 -19.84
N ALA A 215 48.59 13.27 -19.50
CA ALA A 215 48.29 13.87 -18.21
C ALA A 215 46.79 14.22 -18.05
N ALA A 216 46.13 14.71 -19.11
CA ALA A 216 44.69 14.96 -19.11
C ALA A 216 43.89 13.66 -18.93
N ALA A 217 44.31 12.57 -19.59
CA ALA A 217 43.67 11.26 -19.41
C ALA A 217 43.77 10.75 -17.96
N ALA A 218 44.91 10.98 -17.29
CA ALA A 218 45.06 10.64 -15.87
C ALA A 218 44.10 11.45 -14.97
N VAL A 219 43.87 12.73 -15.28
CA VAL A 219 42.86 13.56 -14.59
C VAL A 219 41.45 13.00 -14.82
N THR A 220 41.07 12.75 -16.07
CA THR A 220 39.74 12.18 -16.41
C THR A 220 39.50 10.83 -15.71
N GLN A 221 40.54 10.00 -15.62
CA GLN A 221 40.46 8.72 -14.90
C GLN A 221 40.21 8.93 -13.40
N ALA A 222 40.91 9.86 -12.77
CA ALA A 222 40.72 10.18 -11.36
C ALA A 222 39.34 10.82 -11.08
N GLU A 223 38.85 11.67 -11.98
CA GLU A 223 37.50 12.26 -11.88
C GLU A 223 36.42 11.17 -11.98
N SER A 224 36.58 10.23 -12.92
CA SER A 224 35.69 9.08 -13.05
C SER A 224 35.73 8.19 -11.80
N ALA A 225 36.89 8.03 -11.18
CA ALA A 225 37.03 7.27 -9.94
C ALA A 225 36.26 7.93 -8.78
N VAL A 226 36.32 9.27 -8.66
CA VAL A 226 35.54 10.02 -7.67
C VAL A 226 34.04 9.92 -7.94
N ALA A 227 33.60 10.05 -9.19
CA ALA A 227 32.20 9.99 -9.56
C ALA A 227 31.53 8.63 -9.26
N ARG A 228 32.30 7.54 -9.24
CA ARG A 228 31.81 6.17 -8.97
C ARG A 228 31.67 5.83 -7.47
N LEU A 229 32.07 6.72 -6.56
CA LEU A 229 31.97 6.51 -5.10
C LEU A 229 30.55 6.72 -4.59
N ASP A 230 29.86 7.66 -5.23
CA ASP A 230 28.44 7.95 -5.25
C ASP A 230 27.54 6.78 -5.73
N PRO A 231 26.71 6.05 -4.95
CA PRO A 231 25.63 5.26 -5.54
C PRO A 231 24.78 6.09 -6.52
N THR A 232 24.40 5.50 -7.66
CA THR A 232 23.56 6.21 -8.63
C THR A 232 22.12 6.36 -8.12
N PRO A 233 21.39 7.41 -8.54
CA PRO A 233 19.98 7.58 -8.18
C PRO A 233 19.12 6.38 -8.56
N GLU A 234 19.40 5.73 -9.69
CA GLU A 234 18.69 4.54 -10.16
C GLU A 234 18.91 3.34 -9.22
N ALA A 235 20.14 3.16 -8.73
CA ALA A 235 20.44 2.11 -7.76
C ALA A 235 19.72 2.35 -6.42
N ILE A 236 19.66 3.61 -5.96
CA ILE A 236 18.92 3.99 -4.76
C ILE A 236 17.42 3.75 -4.95
N ALA A 237 16.86 4.19 -6.08
CA ALA A 237 15.43 4.01 -6.39
C ALA A 237 15.03 2.53 -6.43
N LEU A 238 15.88 1.67 -7.01
CA LEU A 238 15.67 0.22 -6.99
C LEU A 238 15.66 -0.34 -5.57
N ALA A 239 16.61 0.07 -4.73
CA ALA A 239 16.69 -0.36 -3.34
C ALA A 239 15.51 0.16 -2.49
N GLU A 240 15.03 1.39 -2.75
CA GLU A 240 13.82 1.94 -2.12
C GLU A 240 12.57 1.17 -2.55
N ALA A 241 12.44 0.81 -3.82
CA ALA A 241 11.37 -0.05 -4.30
C ALA A 241 11.39 -1.43 -3.62
N GLN A 242 12.57 -1.99 -3.37
CA GLN A 242 12.72 -3.23 -2.62
C GLN A 242 12.24 -3.08 -1.16
N VAL A 243 12.57 -1.97 -0.49
CA VAL A 243 12.07 -1.66 0.86
C VAL A 243 10.53 -1.55 0.84
N ALA A 244 9.96 -0.84 -0.13
CA ALA A 244 8.51 -0.70 -0.27
C ALA A 244 7.82 -2.06 -0.46
N GLN A 245 8.38 -2.93 -1.30
CA GLN A 245 7.86 -4.29 -1.51
C GLN A 245 7.84 -5.11 -0.22
N VAL A 246 8.92 -5.08 0.56
CA VAL A 246 9.00 -5.82 1.83
C VAL A 246 8.11 -5.19 2.90
N GLN A 247 7.93 -3.87 2.88
CA GLN A 247 6.98 -3.20 3.76
C GLN A 247 5.54 -3.63 3.47
N SER A 248 5.13 -3.73 2.20
CA SER A 248 3.82 -4.27 1.85
C SER A 248 3.64 -5.72 2.31
N ALA A 249 4.69 -6.55 2.22
CA ALA A 249 4.64 -7.92 2.75
C ALA A 249 4.43 -7.94 4.28
N LEU A 250 5.05 -7.01 5.01
CA LEU A 250 4.80 -6.83 6.45
C LEU A 250 3.37 -6.39 6.74
N GLU A 251 2.82 -5.46 5.94
CA GLU A 251 1.43 -5.00 6.08
C GLU A 251 0.43 -6.14 5.85
N ILE A 252 0.67 -7.00 4.85
CA ILE A 252 -0.15 -8.20 4.58
C ILE A 252 -0.08 -9.18 5.77
N ALA A 253 1.11 -9.42 6.32
CA ALA A 253 1.27 -10.28 7.48
C ALA A 253 0.52 -9.72 8.72
N LYS A 254 0.60 -8.40 8.94
CA LYS A 254 -0.11 -7.71 10.03
C LYS A 254 -1.63 -7.75 9.84
N ALA A 255 -2.12 -7.54 8.62
CA ALA A 255 -3.53 -7.66 8.28
C ALA A 255 -4.06 -9.09 8.55
N SER A 256 -3.25 -10.10 8.26
CA SER A 256 -3.60 -11.50 8.54
C SER A 256 -3.78 -11.76 10.04
N VAL A 257 -2.94 -11.17 10.90
CA VAL A 257 -3.12 -11.21 12.36
C VAL A 257 -4.39 -10.49 12.79
N GLN A 258 -4.70 -9.33 12.20
CA GLN A 258 -5.94 -8.59 12.50
C GLN A 258 -7.18 -9.39 12.11
N ASP A 259 -7.15 -10.09 10.97
CA ASP A 259 -8.26 -10.92 10.51
C ASP A 259 -8.49 -12.17 11.40
N ALA A 260 -7.50 -12.54 12.23
CA ALA A 260 -7.64 -13.56 13.28
C ALA A 260 -8.40 -13.06 14.53
N THR A 261 -8.69 -11.77 14.62
CA THR A 261 -9.44 -11.16 15.72
C THR A 261 -10.79 -10.67 15.24
N LEU A 262 -11.85 -10.99 15.99
CA LEU A 262 -13.19 -10.53 15.71
C LEU A 262 -13.51 -9.34 16.61
N THR A 263 -13.82 -8.20 16.02
CA THR A 263 -14.13 -6.96 16.72
C THR A 263 -15.56 -6.50 16.46
N ALA A 264 -16.10 -5.72 17.41
CA ALA A 264 -17.43 -5.13 17.28
C ALA A 264 -17.41 -3.96 16.27
N PRO A 265 -18.26 -3.97 15.22
CA PRO A 265 -18.29 -2.87 14.23
C PRO A 265 -18.97 -1.59 14.76
N PHE A 266 -19.82 -1.71 15.77
CA PHE A 266 -20.52 -0.61 16.44
C PHE A 266 -20.83 -1.00 17.90
N ALA A 267 -21.24 -0.02 18.71
CA ALA A 267 -21.64 -0.29 20.09
C ALA A 267 -23.02 -0.96 20.13
N GLY A 268 -23.17 -2.04 20.90
CA GLY A 268 -24.42 -2.80 20.97
C GLY A 268 -24.33 -3.96 21.96
N THR A 269 -25.36 -4.80 21.96
CA THR A 269 -25.48 -5.96 22.85
C THR A 269 -25.34 -7.26 22.06
N ILE A 270 -24.62 -8.22 22.61
CA ILE A 270 -24.45 -9.55 22.03
C ILE A 270 -25.76 -10.34 22.18
N ALA A 271 -26.43 -10.60 21.06
CA ALA A 271 -27.71 -11.28 21.03
C ALA A 271 -27.56 -12.81 20.98
N GLN A 272 -26.53 -13.30 20.28
CA GLN A 272 -26.28 -14.73 20.15
C GLN A 272 -24.79 -15.00 19.95
N ILE A 273 -24.29 -16.07 20.58
CA ILE A 273 -22.94 -16.60 20.38
C ILE A 273 -23.07 -18.04 19.90
N SER A 274 -22.50 -18.34 18.73
CA SER A 274 -22.53 -19.67 18.10
C SER A 274 -21.14 -20.31 18.04
N ILE A 275 -20.22 -19.88 18.91
CA ILE A 275 -18.85 -20.38 18.94
C ILE A 275 -18.31 -20.49 20.36
N ASN A 276 -17.55 -21.56 20.62
CA ASN A 276 -16.95 -21.84 21.92
C ASN A 276 -15.42 -21.89 21.83
N LEU A 277 -14.78 -21.83 22.99
CA LEU A 277 -13.35 -22.05 23.14
C LEU A 277 -12.96 -23.42 22.58
N GLY A 278 -12.00 -23.45 21.65
CA GLY A 278 -11.51 -24.68 21.02
C GLY A 278 -12.29 -25.12 19.78
N ASP A 279 -13.39 -24.45 19.43
CA ASP A 279 -14.10 -24.70 18.17
C ASP A 279 -13.25 -24.28 16.97
N PHE A 280 -13.56 -24.85 15.80
CA PHE A 280 -12.97 -24.42 14.54
C PHE A 280 -13.92 -23.46 13.83
N ALA A 281 -13.49 -22.21 13.63
CA ALA A 281 -14.23 -21.20 12.90
C ALA A 281 -13.99 -21.35 11.39
N SER A 282 -15.06 -21.38 10.61
CA SER A 282 -15.01 -21.30 9.15
C SER A 282 -15.09 -19.85 8.67
N PRO A 283 -14.30 -19.43 7.66
CA PRO A 283 -14.38 -18.10 7.07
C PRO A 283 -15.81 -17.75 6.63
N GLY A 284 -16.29 -16.57 7.01
CA GLY A 284 -17.60 -16.05 6.59
C GLY A 284 -18.81 -16.70 7.26
N ALA A 285 -18.64 -17.77 8.04
CA ALA A 285 -19.71 -18.35 8.83
C ALA A 285 -20.05 -17.42 10.01
N PRO A 286 -21.31 -16.98 10.17
CA PRO A 286 -21.71 -16.17 11.30
C PRO A 286 -21.47 -16.89 12.64
N VAL A 287 -20.72 -16.25 13.53
CA VAL A 287 -20.40 -16.81 14.86
C VAL A 287 -21.01 -15.98 15.98
N ILE A 288 -21.24 -14.68 15.77
CA ILE A 288 -21.83 -13.76 16.75
C ILE A 288 -22.88 -12.90 16.07
N ILE A 289 -23.99 -12.64 16.76
CA ILE A 289 -24.99 -11.65 16.34
C ILE A 289 -24.97 -10.51 17.36
N ILE A 290 -24.79 -9.28 16.87
CA ILE A 290 -24.82 -8.05 17.67
C ILE A 290 -25.95 -7.14 17.17
N GLY A 291 -26.63 -6.47 18.09
CA GLY A 291 -27.64 -5.45 17.77
C GLY A 291 -27.61 -4.28 18.75
N ASP A 292 -27.93 -3.08 18.26
CA ASP A 292 -28.17 -1.92 19.14
C ASP A 292 -29.58 -2.03 19.76
N LEU A 293 -29.63 -2.46 21.01
CA LEU A 293 -30.87 -2.61 21.76
C LEU A 293 -31.37 -1.30 22.39
N SER A 294 -30.60 -0.22 22.32
CA SER A 294 -31.00 1.10 22.83
C SER A 294 -31.98 1.79 21.88
N ASN A 295 -31.92 1.44 20.60
CA ASN A 295 -32.79 1.98 19.56
C ASN A 295 -33.53 0.82 18.89
N LEU A 296 -34.68 0.45 19.45
CA LEU A 296 -35.56 -0.56 18.87
C LEU A 296 -36.56 0.06 17.89
N ARG A 297 -36.93 -0.72 16.88
CA ARG A 297 -37.97 -0.40 15.90
C ARG A 297 -38.82 -1.63 15.61
N ILE A 298 -39.96 -1.42 14.98
CA ILE A 298 -40.78 -2.52 14.49
C ILE A 298 -40.55 -2.71 12.98
N GLU A 299 -40.40 -3.97 12.56
CA GLU A 299 -40.39 -4.37 11.15
C GLU A 299 -41.63 -5.23 10.88
N THR A 300 -42.53 -4.78 9.99
CA THR A 300 -43.68 -5.59 9.59
C THR A 300 -43.26 -6.81 8.77
N THR A 301 -44.00 -7.91 8.89
CA THR A 301 -43.68 -9.20 8.26
C THR A 301 -44.71 -9.68 7.25
N ASP A 302 -45.94 -9.18 7.30
CA ASP A 302 -47.08 -9.72 6.53
C ASP A 302 -47.92 -8.65 5.80
N LEU A 303 -47.45 -7.39 5.74
CA LEU A 303 -48.22 -6.31 5.11
C LEU A 303 -48.36 -6.56 3.61
N SER A 304 -49.59 -6.76 3.12
CA SER A 304 -49.89 -7.12 1.73
C SER A 304 -49.59 -5.99 0.74
N GLU A 305 -49.42 -6.34 -0.54
CA GLU A 305 -49.29 -5.37 -1.65
C GLU A 305 -50.49 -4.40 -1.72
N VAL A 306 -51.69 -4.88 -1.42
CA VAL A 306 -52.92 -4.06 -1.46
C VAL A 306 -52.94 -3.04 -0.33
N ASP A 307 -52.43 -3.41 0.84
CA ASP A 307 -52.49 -2.56 2.02
C ASP A 307 -51.31 -1.60 2.12
N VAL A 308 -50.11 -2.01 1.69
CA VAL A 308 -48.95 -1.10 1.64
C VAL A 308 -49.19 0.09 0.71
N ALA A 309 -50.01 -0.07 -0.35
CA ALA A 309 -50.37 1.02 -1.26
C ALA A 309 -51.12 2.18 -0.57
N LYS A 310 -51.76 1.90 0.58
CA LYS A 310 -52.50 2.89 1.38
C LYS A 310 -51.63 3.53 2.47
N VAL A 311 -50.48 2.91 2.78
CA VAL A 311 -49.58 3.35 3.85
C VAL A 311 -48.64 4.44 3.33
N LYS A 312 -48.47 5.51 4.11
CA LYS A 312 -47.56 6.62 3.82
C LYS A 312 -46.59 6.83 4.97
N ILE A 313 -45.38 7.28 4.62
CA ILE A 313 -44.36 7.69 5.60
C ILE A 313 -44.93 8.83 6.46
N GLY A 314 -44.72 8.76 7.77
CA GLY A 314 -45.19 9.73 8.77
C GLY A 314 -46.53 9.38 9.43
N GLN A 315 -47.25 8.35 8.97
CA GLN A 315 -48.53 7.96 9.58
C GLN A 315 -48.35 7.46 11.02
N PRO A 316 -49.28 7.82 11.94
CA PRO A 316 -49.27 7.32 13.29
C PRO A 316 -49.69 5.85 13.33
N VAL A 317 -48.97 5.08 14.14
CA VAL A 317 -49.14 3.63 14.27
C VAL A 317 -49.34 3.29 15.74
N LYS A 318 -50.34 2.45 16.00
CA LYS A 318 -50.56 1.85 17.31
C LYS A 318 -50.00 0.43 17.29
N ILE A 319 -49.17 0.11 18.27
CA ILE A 319 -48.44 -1.16 18.36
C ILE A 319 -48.87 -1.84 19.64
N THR A 320 -49.27 -3.11 19.56
CA THR A 320 -49.65 -3.92 20.72
C THR A 320 -48.88 -5.22 20.70
N LEU A 321 -48.43 -5.69 21.86
CA LEU A 321 -47.72 -6.95 21.99
C LEU A 321 -48.58 -7.97 22.72
N ASP A 322 -48.62 -9.19 22.21
CA ASP A 322 -49.28 -10.30 22.89
C ASP A 322 -48.64 -10.57 24.26
N ALA A 323 -47.32 -10.36 24.36
CA ALA A 323 -46.57 -10.50 25.59
C ALA A 323 -46.83 -9.38 26.61
N LEU A 324 -47.35 -8.22 26.18
CA LEU A 324 -47.63 -7.05 27.01
C LEU A 324 -49.02 -6.48 26.68
N PRO A 325 -50.11 -7.22 26.95
CA PRO A 325 -51.45 -6.90 26.45
C PRO A 325 -52.05 -5.60 27.01
N ASN A 326 -51.53 -5.10 28.14
CA ASN A 326 -52.00 -3.87 28.79
C ASN A 326 -51.17 -2.62 28.42
N GLN A 327 -50.22 -2.75 27.48
CA GLN A 327 -49.38 -1.65 27.02
C GLN A 327 -49.47 -1.51 25.50
N ALA A 328 -50.05 -0.39 25.06
CA ALA A 328 -50.03 0.02 23.67
C ALA A 328 -48.92 1.05 23.47
N PHE A 329 -48.08 0.82 22.47
CA PHE A 329 -46.99 1.72 22.10
C PHE A 329 -47.40 2.54 20.87
N ALA A 330 -47.02 3.81 20.86
CA ALA A 330 -47.22 4.67 19.70
C ALA A 330 -45.92 4.73 18.89
N GLY A 331 -46.04 4.61 17.58
CA GLY A 331 -44.93 4.75 16.65
C GLY A 331 -45.35 5.54 15.41
N THR A 332 -44.39 5.77 14.52
CA THR A 332 -44.63 6.41 13.23
C THR A 332 -43.96 5.63 12.12
N VAL A 333 -44.64 5.52 10.97
CA VAL A 333 -44.05 4.89 9.78
C VAL A 333 -42.84 5.70 9.33
N SER A 334 -41.65 5.13 9.44
CA SER A 334 -40.39 5.81 9.07
C SER A 334 -39.95 5.48 7.66
N ARG A 335 -40.16 4.24 7.20
CA ARG A 335 -39.78 3.82 5.86
C ARG A 335 -40.62 2.65 5.35
N ILE A 336 -40.82 2.58 4.04
CA ILE A 336 -41.45 1.45 3.34
C ILE A 336 -40.39 0.83 2.42
N ALA A 337 -40.24 -0.49 2.46
CA ALA A 337 -39.28 -1.19 1.62
C ALA A 337 -39.69 -1.09 0.14
N PRO A 338 -38.75 -0.77 -0.76
CA PRO A 338 -39.04 -0.72 -2.20
C PRO A 338 -39.15 -2.12 -2.83
N LEU A 339 -38.67 -3.16 -2.14
CA LEU A 339 -38.66 -4.54 -2.61
C LEU A 339 -39.64 -5.38 -1.77
N ALA A 340 -40.51 -6.11 -2.46
CA ALA A 340 -41.42 -7.08 -1.83
C ALA A 340 -40.68 -8.35 -1.44
N ASN A 341 -41.05 -8.90 -0.28
CA ASN A 341 -40.67 -10.22 0.18
C ASN A 341 -41.80 -11.23 -0.14
N GLU A 342 -41.46 -12.51 -0.16
CA GLU A 342 -42.44 -13.57 -0.33
C GLU A 342 -42.70 -14.23 1.03
N ALA A 343 -43.95 -14.24 1.46
CA ALA A 343 -44.37 -14.88 2.70
C ALA A 343 -45.58 -15.77 2.41
N ARG A 344 -45.42 -17.08 2.61
CA ARG A 344 -46.48 -18.08 2.38
C ARG A 344 -47.11 -18.02 0.97
N GLY A 345 -46.36 -17.58 -0.04
CA GLY A 345 -46.82 -17.44 -1.44
C GLY A 345 -47.37 -16.06 -1.81
N ASP A 346 -47.58 -15.18 -0.82
CA ASP A 346 -48.04 -13.81 -1.04
C ASP A 346 -46.87 -12.81 -1.06
N LYS A 347 -47.05 -11.72 -1.81
CA LYS A 347 -46.10 -10.59 -1.81
C LYS A 347 -46.40 -9.67 -0.64
N VAL A 348 -45.42 -9.54 0.25
CA VAL A 348 -45.51 -8.71 1.46
C VAL A 348 -44.41 -7.66 1.46
N PHE A 349 -44.71 -6.48 1.98
CA PHE A 349 -43.78 -5.37 2.04
C PHE A 349 -43.36 -5.09 3.48
N ARG A 350 -42.06 -4.91 3.69
CA ARG A 350 -41.54 -4.53 5.00
C ARG A 350 -41.71 -3.03 5.22
N VAL A 351 -42.37 -2.67 6.29
CA VAL A 351 -42.50 -1.30 6.76
C VAL A 351 -41.75 -1.18 8.09
N TRP A 352 -40.91 -0.16 8.17
CA TRP A 352 -40.21 0.23 9.39
C TRP A 352 -41.02 1.27 10.13
N ILE A 353 -41.19 1.03 11.43
CA ILE A 353 -41.94 1.90 12.32
C ILE A 353 -41.03 2.24 13.50
N ASP A 354 -40.76 3.52 13.66
CA ASP A 354 -39.94 4.02 14.76
C ASP A 354 -40.84 4.20 15.99
N LEU A 355 -40.37 3.71 17.13
CA LEU A 355 -41.05 3.85 18.40
C LEU A 355 -40.84 5.28 18.93
N LYS A 356 -41.91 5.90 19.44
CA LYS A 356 -41.81 7.23 20.06
C LYS A 356 -41.06 7.13 21.41
N GLU A 357 -40.24 8.13 21.75
CA GLU A 357 -39.36 8.13 22.95
C GLU A 357 -40.09 7.72 24.25
N GLY A 358 -39.42 6.90 25.09
CA GLY A 358 -39.90 6.47 26.42
C GLY A 358 -40.37 5.01 26.53
N VAL A 359 -39.96 4.14 25.61
CA VAL A 359 -40.50 2.78 25.43
C VAL A 359 -39.44 1.70 25.79
N ASP A 360 -38.85 1.77 26.98
CA ASP A 360 -37.89 0.79 27.50
C ASP A 360 -38.52 -0.30 28.40
N ALA A 361 -39.84 -0.39 28.44
CA ALA A 361 -40.59 -1.23 29.39
C ALA A 361 -40.61 -2.74 29.01
N GLY A 362 -39.45 -3.31 28.67
CA GLY A 362 -39.28 -4.75 28.51
C GLY A 362 -39.44 -5.29 27.09
N LEU A 363 -39.38 -4.43 26.06
CA LEU A 363 -39.27 -4.89 24.68
C LEU A 363 -37.97 -5.67 24.48
N ARG A 364 -38.07 -6.84 23.83
CA ARG A 364 -36.92 -7.66 23.47
C ARG A 364 -36.89 -7.88 21.97
N TRP A 365 -35.68 -7.90 21.42
CA TRP A 365 -35.47 -8.25 20.01
C TRP A 365 -36.11 -9.62 19.73
N GLY A 366 -36.98 -9.66 18.73
CA GLY A 366 -37.62 -10.86 18.22
C GLY A 366 -39.05 -11.07 18.73
N MET A 367 -39.53 -10.22 19.64
CA MET A 367 -40.93 -10.25 20.06
C MET A 367 -41.86 -9.96 18.89
N ALA A 368 -42.92 -10.75 18.75
CA ALA A 368 -44.00 -10.50 17.81
C ALA A 368 -44.87 -9.35 18.31
N VAL A 369 -45.31 -8.50 17.37
CA VAL A 369 -46.16 -7.34 17.65
C VAL A 369 -47.28 -7.28 16.60
N SER A 370 -48.45 -6.81 17.01
CA SER A 370 -49.51 -6.40 16.12
C SER A 370 -49.47 -4.89 15.92
N VAL A 371 -49.65 -4.47 14.68
CA VAL A 371 -49.46 -3.11 14.22
C VAL A 371 -50.76 -2.63 13.56
N GLU A 372 -51.34 -1.56 14.08
CA GLU A 372 -52.50 -0.87 13.53
C GLU A 372 -52.06 0.49 12.97
N ILE A 373 -52.01 0.61 11.64
CA ILE A 373 -51.64 1.83 10.92
C ILE A 373 -52.91 2.60 10.58
N ASN A 374 -53.02 3.84 11.07
CA ASN A 374 -54.13 4.72 10.70
C ASN A 374 -53.87 5.30 9.31
N VAL A 375 -54.66 4.85 8.32
CA VAL A 375 -54.60 5.38 6.96
C VAL A 375 -55.77 6.35 6.75
N GLU A 376 -55.47 7.58 6.34
CA GLU A 376 -56.47 8.55 5.89
C GLU A 376 -57.04 8.11 4.54
N LYS A 377 -58.36 8.30 4.37
CA LYS A 377 -59.10 7.89 3.16
C LYS A 377 -58.63 8.58 1.89
#